data_AF-A0AAW1CM18-F1
#
_entry.id   AF-A0AAW1CM18-F1
#
_cell.length_a   1.000
_cell.length_b   1.000
_cell.length_c   1.000
_cell.angle_alpha   90.00
_cell.angle_beta   90.00
_cell.angle_gamma   90.00
#
_symmetry.space_group_name_H-M   'P 1'
#
loop_
_entity.id
_entity.type
_entity.pdbx_description
1 polymer ?
#
loop_
_entity_poly.entity_id
_entity_poly.type
_entity_poly.pdbx_seq_one_letter_code
_entity_poly.pdbx_strand_id
1 'polypeptide(L)'
;MLAGDVRSYQFPLGSRPSYCQSSPNPQHPASKYCSNSCCRSVSSLLSSLGICLLVVGYALLGAVTFMTLEGRNSLENNIEIEENDRLRKQTVEKLWSITEDLNILYKENWTRLAGEEVLKFQNMLVKKYKHVGHSSRSYNWTFPSAFLYSLTLITTIGYGNVTPRTAWGRLITIAYALIGIPLMLVYLSMVGDSLAGQFRRTYSKIWTTKARSSKGKGVDIASGAVSKGPVPNHVMQDKAIEPNVMTPIPQRVRVPVILTLLVVLGYIAGGAVLFNRLENWTLIEGSYFCFTSLGTIGFGELTPGSTELSVLVSSAFILIGMAIVAMCFNLIQDETVLMLRKVSLWWSRPDKIEEEELSVSVKSS
;
A
#
# COMPACT_ATOMS: atom_id res chain seq x y z
N MET A 1 -27.02 47.84 10.90
CA MET A 1 -27.67 46.53 11.17
C MET A 1 -27.77 45.84 9.81
N LEU A 2 -27.02 44.80 9.45
CA LEU A 2 -26.49 43.67 10.21
C LEU A 2 -25.07 43.34 9.73
N ALA A 3 -24.13 43.25 10.67
CA ALA A 3 -22.90 42.51 10.50
C ALA A 3 -23.26 41.00 10.46
N GLY A 4 -22.89 40.31 9.40
CA GLY A 4 -22.99 38.86 9.29
C GLY A 4 -21.60 38.25 9.37
N ASP A 5 -21.27 37.72 10.55
CA ASP A 5 -20.06 36.94 10.84
C ASP A 5 -19.83 35.86 9.78
N VAL A 6 -18.69 35.92 9.11
CA VAL A 6 -18.16 34.78 8.35
C VAL A 6 -17.65 33.78 9.37
N ARG A 7 -18.49 32.79 9.71
CA ARG A 7 -18.09 31.64 10.52
C ARG A 7 -16.86 30.98 9.90
N SER A 8 -15.74 31.09 10.59
CA SER A 8 -14.54 30.28 10.42
C SER A 8 -14.91 28.81 10.54
N TYR A 9 -14.96 28.08 9.42
CA TYR A 9 -15.08 26.63 9.43
C TYR A 9 -13.75 26.03 9.95
N GLN A 10 -13.71 25.77 11.26
CA GLN A 10 -12.65 25.02 11.90
C GLN A 10 -12.94 23.53 11.69
N PHE A 11 -12.21 22.89 10.78
CA PHE A 11 -12.13 21.43 10.75
C PHE A 11 -11.56 20.94 12.10
N PRO A 12 -12.12 19.88 12.71
CA PRO A 12 -11.53 19.30 13.91
C PRO A 12 -10.17 18.71 13.54
N LEU A 13 -9.10 19.43 13.88
CA LEU A 13 -7.75 18.91 13.90
C LEU A 13 -7.75 17.72 14.86
N GLY A 14 -7.42 16.55 14.31
CA GLY A 14 -7.19 15.34 15.09
C GLY A 14 -6.31 15.62 16.30
N SER A 15 -6.71 15.01 17.41
CA SER A 15 -5.92 14.68 18.59
C SER A 15 -4.72 15.61 18.86
N ARG A 16 -4.97 16.76 19.49
CA ARG A 16 -3.90 17.55 20.11
C ARG A 16 -3.13 16.64 21.09
N PRO A 17 -1.80 16.45 20.95
CA PRO A 17 -1.02 15.89 22.03
C PRO A 17 -1.01 16.92 23.17
N SER A 18 -1.39 16.47 24.37
CA SER A 18 -1.31 17.26 25.61
C SER A 18 0.12 17.78 25.78
N TYR A 19 0.32 19.09 25.57
CA TYR A 19 1.55 19.77 25.93
C TYR A 19 1.54 19.99 27.45
N CYS A 20 2.40 19.28 28.18
CA CYS A 20 2.72 19.65 29.55
C CYS A 20 3.35 21.05 29.53
N GLN A 21 2.69 22.03 30.14
CA GLN A 21 3.28 23.31 30.48
C GLN A 21 4.26 23.11 31.64
N SER A 22 5.52 23.51 31.45
CA SER A 22 6.43 23.76 32.56
C SER A 22 7.41 24.85 32.18
N SER A 23 7.39 25.96 32.94
CA SER A 23 8.45 26.97 33.05
C SER A 23 8.90 27.03 34.53
N PRO A 24 10.07 27.61 34.87
CA PRO A 24 11.26 26.83 35.22
C PRO A 24 11.71 27.05 36.67
N ASN A 25 12.39 26.07 37.28
CA ASN A 25 13.09 26.27 38.56
C ASN A 25 14.59 25.94 38.41
N PRO A 26 15.50 26.90 38.55
CA PRO A 26 16.94 26.69 38.31
C PRO A 26 17.63 26.28 39.62
N GLN A 27 17.50 25.02 40.05
CA GLN A 27 18.23 24.57 41.24
C GLN A 27 18.51 23.07 41.37
N HIS A 28 18.38 22.26 40.31
CA HIS A 28 18.79 20.84 40.37
C HIS A 28 19.88 20.49 39.35
N PRO A 29 20.90 19.70 39.75
CA PRO A 29 22.02 19.35 38.90
C PRO A 29 21.54 18.53 37.70
N ALA A 30 22.16 18.79 36.55
CA ALA A 30 21.93 18.10 35.30
C ALA A 30 22.05 16.58 35.47
N SER A 31 20.92 15.88 35.64
CA SER A 31 20.88 14.43 35.59
C SER A 31 19.62 13.97 34.85
N LYS A 32 19.85 13.06 33.89
CA LYS A 32 18.87 12.33 33.06
C LYS A 32 18.07 13.13 32.02
N TYR A 33 18.78 13.78 31.08
CA TYR A 33 18.30 13.80 29.68
C TYR A 33 18.53 12.41 29.06
N CYS A 34 17.73 11.43 29.47
CA CYS A 34 17.78 10.08 28.92
C CYS A 34 16.97 10.04 27.62
N SER A 35 17.63 9.82 26.48
CA SER A 35 17.15 9.12 25.27
C SER A 35 15.65 9.21 24.86
N ASN A 36 15.02 10.39 24.89
CA ASN A 36 13.59 10.53 24.56
C ASN A 36 13.21 10.20 23.10
N SER A 37 14.17 10.19 22.16
CA SER A 37 13.90 9.89 20.74
C SER A 37 13.87 8.39 20.45
N CYS A 38 14.68 7.60 21.16
CA CYS A 38 14.75 6.14 20.99
C CYS A 38 13.52 5.46 21.59
N CYS A 39 13.13 5.81 22.83
CA CYS A 39 11.95 5.24 23.49
C CYS A 39 10.64 5.57 22.74
N ARG A 40 10.52 6.79 22.18
CA ARG A 40 9.36 7.16 21.32
C ARG A 40 9.34 6.40 20.00
N SER A 41 10.50 6.13 19.39
CA SER A 41 10.59 5.33 18.17
C SER A 41 10.23 3.87 18.43
N VAL A 42 10.69 3.28 19.54
CA VAL A 42 10.39 1.89 19.91
C VAL A 42 8.90 1.72 20.24
N SER A 43 8.29 2.66 20.97
CA SER A 43 6.84 2.62 21.26
C SER A 43 5.98 2.75 19.99
N SER A 44 6.38 3.57 19.03
CA SER A 44 5.73 3.68 17.71
C SER A 44 5.83 2.39 16.89
N LEU A 45 6.95 1.68 16.97
CA LEU A 45 7.13 0.40 16.28
C LEU A 45 6.34 -0.73 16.94
N LEU A 46 6.28 -0.76 18.28
CA LEU A 46 5.50 -1.76 19.02
C LEU A 46 4.01 -1.65 18.73
N SER A 47 3.47 -0.43 18.70
CA SER A 47 2.07 -0.18 18.33
C SER A 47 1.78 -0.54 16.86
N SER A 48 2.72 -0.27 15.95
CA SER A 48 2.62 -0.70 14.55
C SER A 48 2.65 -2.23 14.43
N LEU A 49 3.49 -2.91 15.20
CA LEU A 49 3.56 -4.37 15.21
C LEU A 49 2.28 -5.00 15.77
N GLY A 50 1.71 -4.42 16.83
CA GLY A 50 0.45 -4.89 17.41
C GLY A 50 -0.70 -4.86 16.40
N ILE A 51 -0.85 -3.76 15.64
CA ILE A 51 -1.90 -3.69 14.62
C ILE A 51 -1.61 -4.61 13.43
N CYS A 52 -0.34 -4.79 13.02
CA CYS A 52 0.03 -5.78 12.00
C CYS A 52 -0.40 -7.20 12.40
N LEU A 53 -0.08 -7.60 13.63
CA LEU A 53 -0.46 -8.92 14.16
C LEU A 53 -1.97 -9.08 14.26
N LEU A 54 -2.69 -8.02 14.61
CA LEU A 54 -4.15 -8.04 14.69
C LEU A 54 -4.79 -8.19 13.31
N VAL A 55 -4.30 -7.51 12.26
CA VAL A 55 -4.75 -7.69 10.87
C VAL A 55 -4.45 -9.10 10.37
N VAL A 56 -3.25 -9.61 10.60
CA VAL A 56 -2.88 -10.98 10.20
C VAL A 56 -3.75 -12.00 10.94
N GLY A 57 -3.97 -11.83 12.24
CA GLY A 57 -4.84 -12.69 13.04
C GLY A 57 -6.29 -12.66 12.54
N TYR A 58 -6.79 -11.48 12.18
CA TYR A 58 -8.13 -11.33 11.59
C TYR A 58 -8.24 -12.04 10.23
N ALA A 59 -7.24 -11.90 9.36
CA ALA A 59 -7.18 -12.61 8.09
C ALA A 59 -7.10 -14.14 8.24
N LEU A 60 -6.37 -14.63 9.26
CA LEU A 60 -6.32 -16.06 9.60
C LEU A 60 -7.68 -16.58 10.09
N LEU A 61 -8.39 -15.80 10.92
CA LEU A 61 -9.75 -16.13 11.35
C LEU A 61 -10.70 -16.22 10.16
N GLY A 62 -10.60 -15.28 9.21
CA GLY A 62 -11.33 -15.33 7.95
C GLY A 62 -11.02 -16.60 7.16
N ALA A 63 -9.74 -16.96 7.03
CA ALA A 63 -9.31 -18.15 6.28
C ALA A 63 -9.97 -19.43 6.82
N VAL A 64 -9.95 -19.62 8.14
CA VAL A 64 -10.60 -20.77 8.79
C VAL A 64 -12.11 -20.73 8.58
N THR A 65 -12.73 -19.56 8.71
CA THR A 65 -14.18 -19.38 8.54
C THR A 65 -14.64 -19.73 7.11
N PHE A 66 -14.02 -19.17 6.08
CA PHE A 66 -14.43 -19.43 4.70
C PHE A 66 -14.06 -20.83 4.23
N MET A 67 -12.92 -21.37 4.67
CA MET A 67 -12.55 -22.76 4.39
C MET A 67 -13.56 -23.74 5.00
N THR A 68 -14.03 -23.50 6.22
CA THR A 68 -15.03 -24.39 6.85
C THR A 68 -16.41 -24.30 6.20
N LEU A 69 -16.82 -23.11 5.76
CA LEU A 69 -18.13 -22.89 5.14
C LEU A 69 -18.19 -23.37 3.68
N GLU A 70 -17.17 -23.04 2.89
CA GLU A 70 -17.19 -23.24 1.44
C GLU A 70 -16.26 -24.38 0.98
N GLY A 71 -15.35 -24.86 1.83
CA GLY A 71 -14.42 -25.95 1.51
C GLY A 71 -15.10 -27.27 1.17
N ARG A 72 -16.30 -27.54 1.72
CA ARG A 72 -17.06 -28.76 1.44
C ARG A 72 -17.57 -28.80 0.00
N ASN A 73 -17.94 -27.66 -0.59
CA ASN A 73 -18.37 -27.57 -1.99
C ASN A 73 -17.20 -27.71 -2.98
N SER A 74 -15.97 -27.34 -2.60
CA SER A 74 -14.78 -27.58 -3.43
C SER A 74 -14.51 -29.07 -3.63
N LEU A 75 -14.82 -29.93 -2.66
CA LEU A 75 -14.65 -31.37 -2.80
C LEU A 75 -15.56 -31.94 -3.92
N GLU A 76 -16.81 -31.47 -3.98
CA GLU A 76 -17.78 -31.89 -5.00
C GLU A 76 -17.35 -31.47 -6.41
N ASN A 77 -16.85 -30.24 -6.57
CA ASN A 77 -16.28 -29.77 -7.84
C ASN A 77 -15.03 -30.56 -8.27
N ASN A 78 -14.17 -30.96 -7.33
CA ASN A 78 -12.99 -31.76 -7.66
C ASN A 78 -13.37 -33.16 -8.15
N ILE A 79 -14.44 -33.76 -7.61
CA ILE A 79 -15.00 -35.03 -8.10
C ILE A 79 -15.51 -34.86 -9.54
N GLU A 80 -16.19 -33.75 -9.87
CA GLU A 80 -16.64 -33.48 -11.24
C GLU A 80 -15.48 -33.32 -12.24
N ILE A 81 -14.39 -32.67 -11.83
CA ILE A 81 -13.19 -32.51 -12.67
C ILE A 81 -12.53 -33.85 -12.95
N GLU A 82 -12.39 -34.69 -11.93
CA GLU A 82 -11.85 -36.04 -12.09
C GLU A 82 -12.73 -36.88 -13.03
N GLU A 83 -14.06 -36.76 -12.91
CA GLU A 83 -15.00 -37.43 -13.79
C GLU A 83 -14.87 -36.95 -15.26
N ASN A 84 -14.67 -35.66 -15.48
CA ASN A 84 -14.44 -35.11 -16.82
C ASN A 84 -13.13 -35.61 -17.44
N ASP A 85 -12.07 -35.74 -16.63
CA ASP A 85 -10.81 -36.29 -17.10
C ASP A 85 -10.92 -37.78 -17.43
N ARG A 86 -11.71 -38.54 -16.65
CA ARG A 86 -12.07 -39.93 -16.96
C ARG A 86 -12.84 -40.04 -18.27
N LEU A 87 -13.84 -39.19 -18.50
CA LEU A 87 -14.59 -39.16 -19.76
C LEU A 87 -13.67 -38.90 -20.96
N ARG A 88 -12.73 -37.95 -20.82
CA ARG A 88 -11.75 -37.67 -21.87
C ARG A 88 -10.88 -38.89 -22.17
N LYS A 89 -10.34 -39.55 -21.15
CA LYS A 89 -9.53 -40.78 -21.30
C LYS A 89 -10.33 -41.88 -21.99
N GLN A 90 -11.58 -42.11 -21.57
CA GLN A 90 -12.45 -43.10 -22.20
C GLN A 90 -12.71 -42.80 -23.68
N THR A 91 -12.91 -41.54 -24.05
CA THR A 91 -13.08 -41.16 -25.46
C THR A 91 -11.81 -41.42 -26.26
N VAL A 92 -10.63 -41.10 -25.72
CA VAL A 92 -9.35 -41.38 -26.39
C VAL A 92 -9.15 -42.88 -26.61
N GLU A 93 -9.40 -43.71 -25.59
CA GLU A 93 -9.31 -45.17 -25.69
C GLU A 93 -10.26 -45.74 -26.76
N LYS A 94 -11.48 -45.21 -26.84
CA LYS A 94 -12.43 -45.63 -27.89
C LYS A 94 -11.98 -45.22 -29.29
N LEU A 95 -11.40 -44.02 -29.45
CA LEU A 95 -10.83 -43.60 -30.73
C LEU A 95 -9.67 -44.52 -31.13
N TRP A 96 -8.87 -44.97 -30.16
CA TRP A 96 -7.82 -45.97 -30.39
C TRP A 96 -8.41 -47.32 -30.83
N SER A 97 -9.41 -47.84 -30.11
CA SER A 97 -10.11 -49.09 -30.48
C SER A 97 -10.71 -49.02 -31.89
N ILE A 98 -11.37 -47.92 -32.27
CA ILE A 98 -11.89 -47.73 -33.65
C ILE A 98 -10.76 -47.84 -34.68
N THR A 99 -9.56 -47.38 -34.33
CA THR A 99 -8.39 -47.44 -35.21
C THR A 99 -7.85 -48.87 -35.32
N GLU A 100 -7.82 -49.64 -34.22
CA GLU A 100 -7.40 -51.05 -34.21
C GLU A 100 -8.40 -51.99 -34.91
N ASP A 101 -9.70 -51.74 -34.73
CA ASP A 101 -10.77 -52.59 -35.29
C ASP A 101 -10.91 -52.46 -36.81
N LEU A 102 -10.38 -51.38 -37.40
CA LEU A 102 -10.37 -51.16 -38.85
C LEU A 102 -9.12 -51.79 -39.48
N ASN A 103 -9.30 -53.00 -40.04
CA ASN A 103 -8.24 -53.75 -40.74
C ASN A 103 -7.56 -52.98 -41.89
N ILE A 104 -8.28 -52.03 -42.51
CA ILE A 104 -7.74 -51.04 -43.47
C ILE A 104 -8.31 -49.67 -43.11
N LEU A 105 -7.43 -48.70 -42.86
CA LEU A 105 -7.80 -47.36 -42.39
C LEU A 105 -8.25 -46.45 -43.55
N TYR A 106 -9.46 -46.69 -44.06
CA TYR A 106 -10.10 -45.76 -45.00
C TYR A 106 -10.49 -44.45 -44.31
N LYS A 107 -10.02 -43.34 -44.87
CA LYS A 107 -10.20 -42.00 -44.28
C LYS A 107 -11.67 -41.67 -44.04
N GLU A 108 -12.58 -41.93 -44.99
CA GLU A 108 -14.00 -41.58 -44.83
C GLU A 108 -14.67 -42.38 -43.70
N ASN A 109 -14.41 -43.69 -43.62
CA ASN A 109 -15.03 -44.56 -42.62
C ASN A 109 -14.54 -44.25 -41.21
N TRP A 110 -13.23 -44.06 -41.03
CA TRP A 110 -12.67 -43.69 -39.74
C TRP A 110 -13.15 -42.31 -39.29
N THR A 111 -13.14 -41.31 -40.19
CA THR A 111 -13.55 -39.93 -39.86
C THR A 111 -15.00 -39.88 -39.39
N ARG A 112 -15.89 -40.68 -39.99
CA ARG A 112 -17.29 -40.79 -39.56
C ARG A 112 -17.41 -41.35 -38.15
N LEU A 113 -16.77 -42.49 -37.87
CA LEU A 113 -16.85 -43.16 -36.56
C LEU A 113 -16.19 -42.34 -35.45
N ALA A 114 -15.02 -41.75 -35.72
CA ALA A 114 -14.36 -40.84 -34.80
C ALA A 114 -15.20 -39.60 -34.53
N GLY A 115 -15.82 -39.03 -35.58
CA GLY A 115 -16.73 -37.90 -35.46
C GLY A 115 -17.94 -38.19 -34.56
N GLU A 116 -18.54 -39.37 -34.69
CA GLU A 116 -19.64 -39.80 -33.82
C GLU A 116 -19.22 -39.91 -32.35
N GLU A 117 -18.05 -40.44 -32.05
CA GLU A 117 -17.58 -40.58 -30.67
C GLU A 117 -17.19 -39.23 -30.05
N VAL A 118 -16.57 -38.34 -30.83
CA VAL A 118 -16.29 -36.95 -30.41
C VAL A 118 -17.60 -36.19 -30.16
N LEU A 119 -18.61 -36.35 -31.02
CA LEU A 119 -19.93 -35.74 -30.81
C LEU A 119 -20.61 -36.25 -29.54
N LYS A 120 -20.51 -37.55 -29.22
CA LYS A 120 -21.02 -38.08 -27.94
C LYS A 120 -20.31 -37.46 -26.75
N PHE A 121 -18.98 -37.36 -26.79
CA PHE A 121 -18.19 -36.71 -25.74
C PHE A 121 -18.61 -35.25 -25.56
N GLN A 122 -18.70 -34.50 -26.66
CA GLN A 122 -19.16 -33.11 -26.65
C GLN A 122 -20.57 -32.98 -26.06
N ASN A 123 -21.52 -33.84 -26.45
CA ASN A 123 -22.87 -33.83 -25.91
C ASN A 123 -22.91 -34.13 -24.40
N MET A 124 -22.10 -35.08 -23.93
CA MET A 124 -22.01 -35.38 -22.49
C MET A 124 -21.41 -34.22 -21.70
N LEU A 125 -20.35 -33.59 -22.23
CA LEU A 125 -19.79 -32.37 -21.63
C LEU A 125 -20.80 -31.23 -21.63
N VAL A 126 -21.39 -30.89 -22.78
CA VAL A 126 -22.34 -29.78 -22.88
C VAL A 126 -23.53 -30.02 -21.96
N LYS A 127 -24.06 -31.23 -21.86
CA LYS A 127 -25.15 -31.55 -20.91
C LYS A 127 -24.74 -31.29 -19.46
N LYS A 128 -23.52 -31.62 -19.06
CA LYS A 128 -22.99 -31.31 -17.72
C LYS A 128 -22.78 -29.79 -17.52
N TYR A 129 -22.13 -29.11 -18.45
CA TYR A 129 -21.85 -27.68 -18.38
C TYR A 129 -23.09 -26.79 -18.51
N LYS A 130 -24.18 -27.26 -19.16
CA LYS A 130 -25.44 -26.53 -19.25
C LYS A 130 -26.16 -26.42 -17.89
N HIS A 131 -25.86 -27.32 -16.96
CA HIS A 131 -26.33 -27.25 -15.57
C HIS A 131 -25.34 -26.51 -14.65
N VAL A 132 -24.07 -26.37 -15.05
CA VAL A 132 -23.00 -25.73 -14.27
C VAL A 132 -22.57 -24.44 -14.98
N GLY A 133 -23.29 -23.35 -14.77
CA GLY A 133 -23.08 -22.09 -15.49
C GLY A 133 -21.63 -21.56 -15.41
N HIS A 134 -21.01 -21.30 -16.57
CA HIS A 134 -19.86 -20.43 -16.93
C HIS A 134 -18.68 -20.15 -15.96
N SER A 135 -18.58 -20.77 -14.79
CA SER A 135 -17.57 -20.45 -13.75
C SER A 135 -16.57 -21.58 -13.53
N SER A 136 -16.14 -22.28 -14.59
CA SER A 136 -15.19 -23.41 -14.49
C SER A 136 -13.73 -22.97 -14.46
N ARG A 137 -13.40 -21.98 -13.63
CA ARG A 137 -12.06 -21.94 -13.01
C ARG A 137 -12.19 -22.72 -11.72
N SER A 138 -11.41 -23.79 -11.55
CA SER A 138 -11.48 -24.62 -10.34
C SER A 138 -11.03 -23.78 -9.15
N TYR A 139 -11.98 -23.36 -8.33
CA TYR A 139 -11.71 -22.58 -7.12
C TYR A 139 -11.72 -23.54 -5.93
N ASN A 140 -10.52 -23.96 -5.55
CA ASN A 140 -10.33 -24.73 -4.33
C ASN A 140 -10.22 -23.77 -3.15
N TRP A 141 -11.13 -23.90 -2.19
CA TRP A 141 -11.03 -23.27 -0.88
C TRP A 141 -9.98 -24.01 -0.03
N THR A 142 -8.71 -23.92 -0.43
CA THR A 142 -7.58 -24.34 0.41
C THR A 142 -7.29 -23.27 1.45
N PHE A 143 -6.56 -23.62 2.51
CA PHE A 143 -6.24 -22.67 3.58
C PHE A 143 -5.52 -21.41 3.06
N PRO A 144 -4.46 -21.49 2.24
CA PRO A 144 -3.80 -20.30 1.70
C PRO A 144 -4.68 -19.50 0.75
N SER A 145 -5.50 -20.14 -0.09
CA SER A 145 -6.45 -19.42 -0.96
C SER A 145 -7.55 -18.72 -0.15
N ALA A 146 -8.06 -19.34 0.92
CA ALA A 146 -9.01 -18.72 1.84
C ALA A 146 -8.38 -17.56 2.63
N PHE A 147 -7.10 -17.67 2.96
CA PHE A 147 -6.33 -16.58 3.58
C PHE A 147 -6.14 -15.41 2.63
N LEU A 148 -5.75 -15.66 1.37
CA LEU A 148 -5.64 -14.62 0.35
C LEU A 148 -7.00 -13.97 0.08
N TYR A 149 -8.09 -14.75 0.03
CA TYR A 149 -9.45 -14.21 -0.07
C TYR A 149 -9.78 -13.28 1.11
N SER A 150 -9.53 -13.73 2.34
CA SER A 150 -9.82 -12.96 3.55
C SER A 150 -9.01 -11.67 3.62
N LEU A 151 -7.74 -11.72 3.21
CA LEU A 151 -6.86 -10.56 3.12
C LEU A 151 -7.35 -9.59 2.04
N THR A 152 -7.62 -10.07 0.82
CA THR A 152 -8.05 -9.22 -0.31
C THR A 152 -9.42 -8.59 -0.10
N LEU A 153 -10.27 -9.21 0.72
CA LEU A 153 -11.55 -8.66 1.16
C LEU A 153 -11.39 -7.47 2.10
N ILE A 154 -10.54 -7.58 3.13
CA ILE A 154 -10.30 -6.48 4.08
C ILE A 154 -9.45 -5.36 3.48
N THR A 155 -8.56 -5.68 2.53
CA THR A 155 -7.78 -4.68 1.80
C THR A 155 -8.52 -4.05 0.63
N THR A 156 -9.79 -4.42 0.42
CA THR A 156 -10.66 -3.94 -0.67
C THR A 156 -10.06 -4.12 -2.07
N ILE A 157 -9.17 -5.10 -2.26
CA ILE A 157 -8.63 -5.47 -3.58
C ILE A 157 -9.66 -6.30 -4.33
N GLY A 158 -10.17 -7.35 -3.68
CA GLY A 158 -11.27 -8.18 -4.20
C GLY A 158 -11.06 -8.76 -5.60
N TYR A 159 -10.05 -9.61 -5.82
CA TYR A 159 -9.78 -10.23 -7.13
C TYR A 159 -11.00 -10.91 -7.77
N GLY A 160 -11.94 -11.42 -6.97
CA GLY A 160 -13.17 -12.05 -7.48
C GLY A 160 -12.99 -13.50 -7.95
N ASN A 161 -11.76 -14.02 -7.90
CA ASN A 161 -11.40 -15.37 -8.28
C ASN A 161 -12.11 -16.37 -7.36
N VAL A 162 -11.74 -16.36 -6.08
CA VAL A 162 -12.39 -17.17 -5.07
C VAL A 162 -13.47 -16.31 -4.43
N THR A 163 -14.73 -16.73 -4.52
CA THR A 163 -15.88 -16.03 -3.93
C THR A 163 -16.88 -17.02 -3.34
N PRO A 164 -17.50 -16.70 -2.20
CA PRO A 164 -18.46 -17.58 -1.55
C PRO A 164 -19.70 -17.73 -2.42
N ARG A 165 -20.11 -18.98 -2.64
CA ARG A 165 -21.29 -19.29 -3.46
C ARG A 165 -22.52 -19.51 -2.59
N THR A 166 -22.36 -19.92 -1.34
CA THR A 166 -23.48 -20.16 -0.43
C THR A 166 -24.10 -18.85 0.07
N ALA A 167 -25.40 -18.88 0.39
CA ALA A 167 -26.09 -17.73 0.98
C ALA A 167 -25.45 -17.30 2.31
N TRP A 168 -25.10 -18.28 3.15
CA TRP A 168 -24.42 -18.05 4.43
C TRP A 168 -23.01 -17.49 4.24
N GLY A 169 -22.24 -17.99 3.28
CA GLY A 169 -20.92 -17.46 2.95
C GLY A 169 -20.98 -16.00 2.53
N ARG A 170 -21.95 -15.61 1.69
CA ARG A 170 -22.15 -14.21 1.29
C ARG A 170 -22.55 -13.31 2.46
N LEU A 171 -23.44 -13.78 3.34
CA LEU A 171 -23.84 -13.02 4.54
C LEU A 171 -22.64 -12.79 5.48
N ILE A 172 -21.83 -13.83 5.70
CA ILE A 172 -20.65 -13.77 6.55
C ILE A 172 -19.58 -12.87 5.93
N THR A 173 -19.40 -12.88 4.60
CA THR A 173 -18.54 -11.93 3.89
C THR A 173 -18.93 -10.48 4.15
N ILE A 174 -20.22 -10.15 4.12
CA ILE A 174 -20.70 -8.79 4.41
C ILE A 174 -20.32 -8.40 5.85
N ALA A 175 -20.65 -9.25 6.82
CA ALA A 175 -20.35 -8.99 8.23
C ALA A 175 -18.83 -8.86 8.49
N TYR A 176 -18.04 -9.74 7.86
CA TYR A 176 -16.58 -9.74 7.98
C TYR A 176 -15.94 -8.50 7.34
N ALA A 177 -16.44 -8.02 6.21
CA ALA A 177 -15.96 -6.80 5.57
C ALA A 177 -16.28 -5.54 6.37
N LEU A 178 -17.46 -5.48 7.01
CA LEU A 178 -17.85 -4.34 7.85
C LEU A 178 -16.91 -4.08 9.02
N ILE A 179 -16.33 -5.14 9.60
CA ILE A 179 -15.34 -5.04 10.69
C ILE A 179 -13.93 -4.93 10.12
N GLY A 180 -13.63 -5.68 9.06
CA GLY A 180 -12.30 -5.78 8.48
C GLY A 180 -11.81 -4.52 7.78
N ILE A 181 -12.68 -3.80 7.06
CA ILE A 181 -12.31 -2.58 6.33
C ILE A 181 -11.90 -1.46 7.30
N PRO A 182 -12.69 -1.11 8.35
CA PRO A 182 -12.25 -0.14 9.35
C PRO A 182 -10.94 -0.54 10.04
N LEU A 183 -10.78 -1.83 10.35
CA LEU A 183 -9.54 -2.36 10.89
C LEU A 183 -8.36 -2.14 9.94
N MET A 184 -8.54 -2.40 8.64
CA MET A 184 -7.52 -2.15 7.63
C MET A 184 -7.18 -0.66 7.49
N LEU A 185 -8.16 0.24 7.63
CA LEU A 185 -7.90 1.69 7.63
C LEU A 185 -7.06 2.12 8.84
N VAL A 186 -7.32 1.56 10.03
CA VAL A 186 -6.49 1.79 11.23
C VAL A 186 -5.07 1.30 10.99
N TYR A 187 -4.92 0.11 10.40
CA TYR A 187 -3.62 -0.42 9.99
C TYR A 187 -2.87 0.53 9.05
N LEU A 188 -3.51 1.00 7.98
CA LEU A 188 -2.89 1.92 7.02
C LEU A 188 -2.45 3.23 7.70
N SER A 189 -3.29 3.79 8.57
CA SER A 189 -2.96 5.04 9.29
C SER A 189 -1.77 4.85 10.25
N MET A 190 -1.81 3.83 11.11
CA MET A 190 -0.79 3.64 12.14
C MET A 190 0.56 3.22 11.54
N VAL A 191 0.55 2.23 10.64
CA VAL A 191 1.76 1.72 10.01
C VAL A 191 2.35 2.75 9.05
N GLY A 192 1.49 3.42 8.27
CA GLY A 192 1.91 4.49 7.35
C GLY A 192 2.62 5.63 8.07
N ASP A 193 2.08 6.11 9.19
CA ASP A 193 2.67 7.21 9.97
C ASP A 193 4.01 6.82 10.60
N SER A 194 4.05 5.61 11.18
CA SER A 194 5.26 5.07 11.79
C SER A 194 6.37 4.92 10.74
N LEU A 195 6.07 4.30 9.60
CA LEU A 195 7.03 4.08 8.51
C LEU A 195 7.48 5.41 7.89
N ALA A 196 6.56 6.36 7.70
CA ALA A 196 6.88 7.69 7.18
C ALA A 196 7.74 8.50 8.16
N GLY A 197 7.54 8.33 9.46
CA GLY A 197 8.39 8.89 10.50
C GLY A 197 9.83 8.36 10.42
N GLN A 198 9.97 7.03 10.27
CA GLN A 198 11.27 6.39 10.08
C GLN A 198 11.95 6.83 8.77
N PHE A 199 11.19 6.90 7.68
CA PHE A 199 11.71 7.33 6.39
C PHE A 199 12.28 8.75 6.44
N ARG A 200 11.55 9.70 7.05
CA ARG A 200 12.03 11.09 7.24
C ARG A 200 13.30 11.14 8.09
N ARG A 201 13.41 10.33 9.15
CA ARG A 201 14.62 10.26 10.00
C ARG A 201 15.82 9.75 9.21
N THR A 202 15.66 8.67 8.45
CA THR A 202 16.72 8.09 7.62
C THR A 202 17.14 9.08 6.52
N TYR A 203 16.17 9.69 5.83
CA TYR A 203 16.44 10.71 4.81
C TYR A 203 17.18 11.91 5.39
N SER A 204 16.78 12.42 6.56
CA SER A 204 17.46 13.52 7.24
C SER A 204 18.92 13.19 7.56
N LYS A 205 19.21 11.98 8.05
CA LYS A 205 20.58 11.55 8.34
C LYS A 205 21.42 11.56 7.07
N ILE A 206 20.94 10.93 6.00
CA ILE A 206 21.63 10.87 4.71
C ILE A 206 21.91 12.28 4.16
N TRP A 207 20.92 13.17 4.21
CA TRP A 207 21.07 14.56 3.76
C TRP A 207 22.12 15.32 4.57
N THR A 208 22.09 15.24 5.90
CA THR A 208 23.06 15.93 6.77
C THR A 208 24.50 15.42 6.59
N THR A 209 24.68 14.11 6.37
CA THR A 209 25.99 13.53 6.09
C THR A 209 26.54 14.01 4.73
N LYS A 210 25.69 14.06 3.70
CA LYS A 210 26.09 14.56 2.37
C LYS A 210 26.42 16.06 2.38
N ALA A 211 25.66 16.86 3.12
CA ALA A 211 25.94 18.29 3.31
C ALA A 211 27.27 18.56 4.04
N ARG A 212 27.63 17.74 5.03
CA ARG A 212 28.93 17.82 5.72
C ARG A 212 30.09 17.39 4.82
N SER A 213 29.93 16.34 4.02
CA SER A 213 30.96 15.88 3.07
C SER A 213 31.23 16.91 1.97
N SER A 214 30.22 17.64 1.52
CA SER A 214 30.38 18.71 0.52
C SER A 214 31.09 19.97 1.06
N LYS A 215 31.03 20.24 2.38
CA LYS A 215 31.68 21.40 3.00
C LYS A 215 33.16 21.17 3.33
N GLY A 216 33.61 19.91 3.39
CA GLY A 216 35.02 19.54 3.61
C GLY A 216 35.91 19.53 2.37
N LYS A 217 35.44 20.04 1.22
CA LYS A 217 36.21 20.17 -0.04
C LYS A 217 36.44 21.63 -0.46
N GLY A 218 36.23 22.59 0.43
CA GLY A 218 36.47 24.01 0.17
C GLY A 218 37.61 24.57 1.03
N VAL A 219 38.80 24.66 0.42
CA VAL A 219 39.89 25.64 0.69
C VAL A 219 40.56 25.58 2.08
N ASP A 220 41.67 24.83 2.14
CA ASP A 220 42.80 25.14 3.02
C ASP A 220 43.64 26.24 2.35
N ILE A 221 43.40 27.52 2.68
CA ILE A 221 44.35 28.60 2.39
C ILE A 221 44.62 29.40 3.66
N ALA A 222 45.88 29.30 4.07
CA ALA A 222 46.67 30.23 4.88
C ALA A 222 46.25 30.50 6.33
N SER A 223 46.86 29.74 7.23
CA SER A 223 47.36 30.26 8.51
C SER A 223 48.34 31.42 8.27
N GLY A 224 48.14 32.55 8.92
CA GLY A 224 49.16 33.60 9.04
C GLY A 224 48.62 34.96 9.46
N ALA A 225 48.63 35.24 10.77
CA ALA A 225 49.25 36.44 11.35
C ALA A 225 48.77 36.66 12.79
N VAL A 226 49.75 36.58 13.69
CA VAL A 226 49.71 37.05 15.08
C VAL A 226 49.80 38.58 15.10
N SER A 227 49.01 39.24 15.95
CA SER A 227 49.42 40.51 16.59
C SER A 227 48.71 40.68 17.93
N LYS A 228 49.47 41.07 18.96
CA LYS A 228 49.07 41.21 20.37
C LYS A 228 48.81 42.68 20.74
N GLY A 229 47.73 42.90 21.50
CA GLY A 229 47.56 43.91 22.58
C GLY A 229 46.91 45.26 22.21
N PRO A 230 46.48 46.10 23.19
CA PRO A 230 46.01 45.83 24.56
C PRO A 230 44.56 46.33 24.83
N VAL A 231 43.98 45.91 25.94
CA VAL A 231 42.62 46.24 26.44
C VAL A 231 42.53 47.71 26.92
N PRO A 232 41.37 48.36 26.72
CA PRO A 232 40.82 49.20 27.80
C PRO A 232 39.35 48.86 28.13
N ASN A 233 39.06 48.80 29.42
CA ASN A 233 37.74 48.70 30.04
C ASN A 233 36.86 49.89 29.66
N HIS A 234 35.64 49.67 29.18
CA HIS A 234 34.55 50.63 29.36
C HIS A 234 33.18 49.94 29.45
N VAL A 235 32.57 50.14 30.62
CA VAL A 235 31.14 50.43 30.86
C VAL A 235 30.12 49.30 30.59
N MET A 236 29.56 48.78 31.69
CA MET A 236 28.26 48.10 31.71
C MET A 236 27.20 49.07 31.22
N GLN A 237 26.49 48.70 30.16
CA GLN A 237 25.29 49.41 29.74
C GLN A 237 24.20 48.40 29.36
N ASP A 238 23.07 48.53 30.05
CA ASP A 238 21.89 47.69 30.00
C ASP A 238 21.47 47.38 28.56
N LYS A 239 21.45 46.09 28.20
CA LYS A 239 20.76 45.63 27.01
C LYS A 239 19.31 45.34 27.35
N ALA A 240 18.44 46.17 26.78
CA ALA A 240 17.01 45.98 26.70
C ALA A 240 16.65 44.53 26.32
N ILE A 241 15.66 44.02 27.03
CA ILE A 241 15.01 42.73 26.81
C ILE A 241 14.30 42.78 25.46
N GLU A 242 14.87 42.14 24.43
CA GLU A 242 14.13 41.88 23.20
C GLU A 242 13.09 40.76 23.42
N PRO A 243 11.86 40.90 22.90
CA PRO A 243 10.80 39.95 23.11
C PRO A 243 11.01 38.69 22.25
N ASN A 244 11.00 37.54 22.92
CA ASN A 244 10.52 36.27 22.39
C ASN A 244 11.17 35.79 21.07
N VAL A 245 12.39 35.24 21.18
CA VAL A 245 12.93 34.34 20.16
C VAL A 245 11.99 33.14 20.04
N MET A 246 11.12 33.18 19.02
CA MET A 246 10.39 32.03 18.50
C MET A 246 11.40 30.89 18.33
N THR A 247 11.35 29.90 19.22
CA THR A 247 12.09 28.65 19.05
C THR A 247 11.77 28.11 17.65
N PRO A 248 12.75 27.82 16.78
CA PRO A 248 12.46 27.27 15.47
C PRO A 248 11.69 25.97 15.67
N ILE A 249 10.42 25.97 15.24
CA ILE A 249 9.59 24.78 15.12
C ILE A 249 10.47 23.73 14.43
N PRO A 250 10.60 22.49 14.96
CA PRO A 250 11.47 21.50 14.36
C PRO A 250 11.09 21.36 12.88
N GLN A 251 11.97 21.83 11.99
CA GLN A 251 11.73 21.77 10.54
C GLN A 251 11.60 20.29 10.18
N ARG A 252 10.36 19.84 9.97
CA ARG A 252 10.08 18.49 9.50
C ARG A 252 10.74 18.37 8.12
N VAL A 253 11.79 17.56 8.04
CA VAL A 253 12.56 17.37 6.79
C VAL A 253 11.58 16.89 5.73
N ARG A 254 11.42 17.72 4.68
CA ARG A 254 10.51 17.45 3.58
C ARG A 254 11.16 16.45 2.65
N VAL A 255 10.42 15.38 2.37
CA VAL A 255 10.84 14.33 1.46
C VAL A 255 10.21 14.65 0.11
N PRO A 256 10.99 14.75 -0.99
CA PRO A 256 10.44 15.04 -2.30
C PRO A 256 9.56 13.89 -2.79
N VAL A 257 8.42 14.22 -3.43
CA VAL A 257 7.46 13.24 -3.97
C VAL A 257 8.11 12.28 -4.98
N ILE A 258 9.11 12.75 -5.73
CA ILE A 258 9.86 11.90 -6.67
C ILE A 258 10.51 10.72 -5.93
N LEU A 259 11.05 10.95 -4.73
CA LEU A 259 11.69 9.89 -3.95
C LEU A 259 10.66 8.86 -3.46
N THR A 260 9.47 9.27 -3.07
CA THR A 260 8.41 8.34 -2.64
C THR A 260 7.87 7.51 -3.80
N LEU A 261 7.74 8.11 -4.99
CA LEU A 261 7.38 7.38 -6.22
C LEU A 261 8.44 6.35 -6.60
N LEU A 262 9.74 6.69 -6.48
CA LEU A 262 10.82 5.74 -6.75
C LEU A 262 10.80 4.53 -5.80
N VAL A 263 10.40 4.72 -4.53
CA VAL A 263 10.25 3.61 -3.59
C VAL A 263 9.14 2.65 -4.04
N VAL A 264 7.98 3.18 -4.46
CA VAL A 264 6.87 2.35 -4.96
C VAL A 264 7.27 1.64 -6.26
N LEU A 265 7.91 2.34 -7.20
CA LEU A 265 8.39 1.75 -8.45
C LEU A 265 9.44 0.65 -8.19
N GLY A 266 10.37 0.88 -7.27
CA GLY A 266 11.36 -0.12 -6.86
C GLY A 266 10.69 -1.35 -6.23
N TYR A 267 9.64 -1.16 -5.43
CA TYR A 267 8.87 -2.25 -4.84
C TYR A 267 8.13 -3.07 -5.90
N ILE A 268 7.51 -2.40 -6.89
CA ILE A 268 6.85 -3.06 -8.03
C ILE A 268 7.87 -3.84 -8.88
N ALA A 269 9.04 -3.26 -9.16
CA ALA A 269 10.10 -3.93 -9.91
C ALA A 269 10.64 -5.17 -9.16
N GLY A 270 10.84 -5.05 -7.84
CA GLY A 270 11.23 -6.19 -7.00
C GLY A 270 10.16 -7.28 -6.97
N GLY A 271 8.89 -6.90 -6.88
CA GLY A 271 7.76 -7.82 -6.99
C GLY A 271 7.70 -8.54 -8.35
N ALA A 272 7.96 -7.84 -9.45
CA ALA A 272 8.01 -8.44 -10.78
C ALA A 272 9.06 -9.57 -10.88
N VAL A 273 10.25 -9.37 -10.31
CA VAL A 273 11.29 -10.40 -10.23
C VAL A 273 10.87 -11.55 -9.32
N LEU A 274 10.23 -11.25 -8.18
CA LEU A 274 9.72 -12.26 -7.26
C LEU A 274 8.67 -13.17 -7.93
N PHE A 275 7.67 -12.59 -8.60
CA PHE A 275 6.61 -13.35 -9.26
C PHE A 275 7.06 -14.06 -10.53
N ASN A 276 8.08 -13.53 -11.22
CA ASN A 276 8.74 -14.28 -12.29
C ASN A 276 9.34 -15.60 -11.78
N ARG A 277 9.87 -15.64 -10.55
CA ARG A 277 10.44 -16.85 -9.95
C ARG A 277 9.39 -17.78 -9.33
N LEU A 278 8.32 -17.23 -8.75
CA LEU A 278 7.29 -18.02 -8.06
C LEU A 278 6.22 -18.59 -8.99
N GLU A 279 5.81 -17.82 -10.00
CA GLU A 279 4.65 -18.12 -10.85
C GLU A 279 5.04 -18.32 -12.33
N ASN A 280 6.34 -18.19 -12.66
CA ASN A 280 6.85 -18.23 -14.03
C ASN A 280 6.22 -17.17 -14.96
N TRP A 281 5.70 -16.08 -14.40
CA TRP A 281 5.15 -14.96 -15.16
C TRP A 281 6.27 -14.15 -15.83
N THR A 282 5.94 -13.48 -16.93
CA THR A 282 6.82 -12.46 -17.51
C THR A 282 6.99 -11.29 -16.52
N LEU A 283 8.08 -10.53 -16.65
CA LEU A 283 8.30 -9.34 -15.80
C LEU A 283 7.17 -8.30 -15.95
N ILE A 284 6.55 -8.23 -17.12
CA ILE A 284 5.42 -7.33 -17.40
C ILE A 284 4.18 -7.81 -16.64
N GLU A 285 3.84 -9.09 -16.71
CA GLU A 285 2.72 -9.67 -15.94
C GLU A 285 2.93 -9.53 -14.43
N GLY A 286 4.16 -9.80 -13.95
CA GLY A 286 4.50 -9.63 -12.54
C GLY A 286 4.39 -8.18 -12.07
N SER A 287 4.85 -7.21 -12.87
CA SER A 287 4.71 -5.79 -12.54
C SER A 287 3.27 -5.30 -12.61
N TYR A 288 2.48 -5.78 -13.59
CA TYR A 288 1.05 -5.51 -13.71
C TYR A 288 0.26 -6.06 -12.51
N PHE A 289 0.55 -7.29 -12.09
CA PHE A 289 -0.03 -7.86 -10.87
C PHE A 289 0.29 -6.99 -9.65
N CYS A 290 1.57 -6.61 -9.46
CA CYS A 290 1.96 -5.76 -8.34
C CYS A 290 1.23 -4.41 -8.36
N PHE A 291 1.17 -3.75 -9.51
CA PHE A 291 0.48 -2.46 -9.64
C PHE A 291 -1.02 -2.56 -9.34
N THR A 292 -1.72 -3.52 -9.93
CA THR A 292 -3.17 -3.69 -9.76
C THR A 292 -3.54 -4.13 -8.33
N SER A 293 -2.66 -4.88 -7.65
CA SER A 293 -2.83 -5.29 -6.26
C SER A 293 -2.65 -4.12 -5.31
N LEU A 294 -1.56 -3.36 -5.46
CA LEU A 294 -1.21 -2.23 -4.57
C LEU A 294 -2.12 -1.02 -4.80
N GLY A 295 -2.59 -0.83 -6.03
CA GLY A 295 -3.60 0.16 -6.38
C GLY A 295 -5.02 -0.22 -5.94
N THR A 296 -5.21 -1.39 -5.31
CA THR A 296 -6.53 -1.91 -4.92
C THR A 296 -7.54 -1.99 -6.08
N ILE A 297 -7.03 -2.21 -7.30
CA ILE A 297 -7.85 -2.33 -8.52
C ILE A 297 -8.39 -3.77 -8.64
N GLY A 298 -7.49 -4.75 -8.44
CA GLY A 298 -7.88 -6.15 -8.26
C GLY A 298 -8.66 -6.80 -9.41
N PHE A 299 -8.21 -6.67 -10.67
CA PHE A 299 -8.90 -7.31 -11.81
C PHE A 299 -9.00 -8.85 -11.71
N GLY A 300 -8.10 -9.50 -10.97
CA GLY A 300 -8.18 -10.95 -10.72
C GLY A 300 -7.79 -11.85 -11.91
N GLU A 301 -7.39 -11.29 -13.04
CA GLU A 301 -6.95 -12.07 -14.20
C GLU A 301 -5.67 -12.88 -13.90
N LEU A 302 -4.74 -12.25 -13.17
CA LEU A 302 -3.54 -12.85 -12.63
C LEU A 302 -3.65 -12.91 -11.11
N THR A 303 -3.61 -14.12 -10.56
CA THR A 303 -3.50 -14.34 -9.12
C THR A 303 -2.55 -15.48 -8.84
N PRO A 304 -1.78 -15.38 -7.75
CA PRO A 304 -0.87 -16.44 -7.33
C PRO A 304 -1.68 -17.70 -7.00
N GLY A 305 -1.15 -18.85 -7.37
CA GLY A 305 -1.83 -20.12 -7.23
C GLY A 305 -1.07 -21.33 -7.75
N SER A 306 0.17 -21.16 -8.23
CA SER A 306 1.00 -22.31 -8.64
C SER A 306 1.31 -23.23 -7.46
N THR A 307 1.52 -22.68 -6.27
CA THR A 307 1.87 -23.40 -5.06
C THR A 307 1.25 -22.74 -3.83
N GLU A 308 1.02 -23.52 -2.77
CA GLU A 308 0.56 -22.97 -1.49
C GLU A 308 1.53 -21.92 -0.92
N LEU A 309 2.83 -22.09 -1.19
CA LEU A 309 3.87 -21.14 -0.79
C LEU A 309 3.78 -19.83 -1.59
N SER A 310 3.49 -19.87 -2.89
CA SER A 310 3.36 -18.65 -3.69
C SER A 310 2.19 -17.80 -3.20
N VAL A 311 1.06 -18.40 -2.84
CA VAL A 311 -0.10 -17.71 -2.25
C VAL A 311 0.26 -17.04 -0.92
N LEU A 312 0.99 -17.73 -0.04
CA LEU A 312 1.43 -17.18 1.25
C LEU A 312 2.41 -16.02 1.07
N VAL A 313 3.43 -16.19 0.22
CA VAL A 313 4.42 -15.14 -0.08
C VAL A 313 3.73 -13.92 -0.71
N SER A 314 2.76 -14.14 -1.59
CA SER A 314 1.97 -13.06 -2.19
C SER A 314 1.14 -12.31 -1.17
N SER A 315 0.52 -13.01 -0.23
CA SER A 315 -0.27 -12.40 0.84
C SER A 315 0.61 -11.51 1.72
N ALA A 316 1.82 -11.99 2.07
CA ALA A 316 2.80 -11.19 2.81
C ALA A 316 3.28 -9.98 1.98
N PHE A 317 3.52 -10.16 0.68
CA PHE A 317 3.89 -9.08 -0.25
C PHE A 317 2.81 -8.01 -0.29
N ILE A 318 1.53 -8.37 -0.48
CA ILE A 318 0.42 -7.42 -0.52
C ILE A 318 0.35 -6.63 0.80
N LEU A 319 0.45 -7.29 1.95
CA LEU A 319 0.38 -6.62 3.25
C LEU A 319 1.53 -5.61 3.44
N ILE A 320 2.77 -6.00 3.12
CA ILE A 320 3.94 -5.09 3.18
C ILE A 320 3.78 -3.94 2.18
N GLY A 321 3.32 -4.23 0.97
CA GLY A 321 3.12 -3.24 -0.07
C GLY A 321 2.06 -2.21 0.29
N MET A 322 0.96 -2.62 0.93
CA MET A 322 -0.07 -1.70 1.45
C MET A 322 0.50 -0.76 2.52
N ALA A 323 1.41 -1.23 3.38
CA ALA A 323 2.12 -0.37 4.32
C ALA A 323 3.03 0.67 3.62
N ILE A 324 3.72 0.28 2.55
CA ILE A 324 4.55 1.20 1.74
C ILE A 324 3.67 2.25 1.06
N VAL A 325 2.55 1.83 0.48
CA VAL A 325 1.57 2.72 -0.15
C VAL A 325 1.01 3.71 0.89
N ALA A 326 0.64 3.24 2.09
CA ALA A 326 0.20 4.11 3.18
C ALA A 326 1.25 5.13 3.60
N MET A 327 2.51 4.72 3.72
CA MET A 327 3.63 5.63 3.97
C MET A 327 3.71 6.71 2.88
N CYS A 328 3.61 6.32 1.61
CA CYS A 328 3.65 7.26 0.50
C CYS A 328 2.50 8.24 0.54
N PHE A 329 1.27 7.80 0.83
CA PHE A 329 0.13 8.69 1.04
C PHE A 329 0.39 9.70 2.18
N ASN A 330 0.89 9.25 3.33
CA ASN A 330 1.18 10.14 4.46
C ASN A 330 2.33 11.11 4.20
N LEU A 331 3.27 10.78 3.30
CA LEU A 331 4.33 11.69 2.85
C LEU A 331 3.81 12.72 1.84
N ILE A 332 2.97 12.28 0.89
CA ILE A 332 2.38 13.13 -0.16
C ILE A 332 1.33 14.09 0.44
N GLN A 333 0.57 13.65 1.44
CA GLN A 333 -0.45 14.47 2.09
C GLN A 333 0.13 15.79 2.65
N ASP A 334 1.31 15.74 3.26
CA ASP A 334 1.97 16.95 3.78
C ASP A 334 2.28 17.96 2.66
N GLU A 335 2.76 17.47 1.52
CA GLU A 335 3.19 18.31 0.39
C GLU A 335 1.97 18.85 -0.37
N THR A 336 0.94 18.03 -0.56
CA THR A 336 -0.31 18.44 -1.22
C THR A 336 -1.04 19.53 -0.45
N VAL A 337 -1.11 19.45 0.89
CA VAL A 337 -1.69 20.53 1.72
C VAL A 337 -0.95 21.85 1.51
N LEU A 338 0.38 21.82 1.35
CA LEU A 338 1.18 23.02 1.08
C LEU A 338 0.99 23.54 -0.34
N MET A 339 0.92 22.66 -1.33
CA MET A 339 0.61 23.04 -2.71
C MET A 339 -0.78 23.67 -2.80
N LEU A 340 -1.79 23.06 -2.15
CA LEU A 340 -3.15 23.61 -2.07
C LEU A 340 -3.16 24.99 -1.41
N ARG A 341 -2.39 25.21 -0.34
CA ARG A 341 -2.24 26.55 0.27
C ARG A 341 -1.57 27.54 -0.68
N LYS A 342 -0.52 27.16 -1.40
CA LYS A 342 0.14 28.02 -2.38
C LYS A 342 -0.81 28.38 -3.53
N VAL A 343 -1.55 27.40 -4.05
CA VAL A 343 -2.55 27.58 -5.10
C VAL A 343 -3.71 28.44 -4.59
N SER A 344 -4.20 28.22 -3.37
CA SER A 344 -5.24 29.04 -2.75
C SER A 344 -4.79 30.48 -2.54
N LEU A 345 -3.54 30.71 -2.15
CA LEU A 345 -2.96 32.05 -2.02
C LEU A 345 -2.72 32.71 -3.38
N TRP A 346 -2.33 31.94 -4.39
CA TRP A 346 -2.22 32.42 -5.77
C TRP A 346 -3.60 32.81 -6.32
N TRP A 347 -4.62 31.99 -6.07
CA TRP A 347 -6.01 32.23 -6.46
C TRP A 347 -6.67 33.38 -5.68
N SER A 348 -6.30 33.57 -4.41
CA SER A 348 -6.79 34.67 -3.56
C SER A 348 -6.01 35.97 -3.75
N ARG A 349 -5.18 36.09 -4.78
CA ARG A 349 -4.71 37.38 -5.28
C ARG A 349 -5.62 37.83 -6.42
N PRO A 350 -6.78 38.47 -6.17
CA PRO A 350 -7.41 39.29 -7.18
C PRO A 350 -6.56 40.55 -7.38
N ASP A 351 -6.13 40.78 -8.62
CA ASP A 351 -5.88 42.06 -9.29
C ASP A 351 -5.68 43.29 -8.40
N LYS A 352 -4.64 43.31 -7.55
CA LYS A 352 -4.12 44.53 -6.90
C LYS A 352 -2.88 45.09 -7.59
N ILE A 353 -2.77 44.89 -8.90
CA ILE A 353 -1.74 45.54 -9.71
C ILE A 353 -2.35 46.67 -10.56
N GLU A 354 -3.66 46.63 -10.87
CA GLU A 354 -4.27 47.67 -11.72
C GLU A 354 -4.69 48.96 -10.97
N GLU A 355 -5.01 48.91 -9.65
CA GLU A 355 -5.41 50.14 -8.93
C GLU A 355 -4.24 50.98 -8.39
N GLU A 356 -3.08 50.38 -8.09
CA GLU A 356 -1.94 51.14 -7.56
C GLU A 356 -1.19 51.88 -8.68
N GLU A 357 -1.12 51.35 -9.91
CA GLU A 357 -0.57 52.07 -11.06
C GLU A 357 -1.50 53.17 -11.59
N LEU A 358 -2.82 53.00 -11.53
CA LEU A 358 -3.77 54.03 -11.97
C LEU A 358 -3.86 55.20 -10.98
N SER A 359 -3.70 54.96 -9.67
CA SER A 359 -3.74 56.02 -8.66
C SER A 359 -2.45 56.88 -8.60
N VAL A 360 -1.32 56.34 -9.06
CA VAL A 360 -0.06 57.09 -9.19
C VAL A 360 -0.05 57.93 -10.47
N SER A 361 -0.67 57.45 -11.56
CA SER A 361 -0.77 58.18 -12.83
C SER A 361 -1.75 59.37 -12.77
N VAL A 362 -2.84 59.26 -11.99
CA VAL A 362 -3.84 60.35 -11.85
C VAL A 362 -3.38 61.47 -10.89
N LYS A 363 -2.36 61.24 -10.06
CA LYS A 363 -1.80 62.28 -9.16
C LYS A 363 -0.66 63.11 -9.78
N SER A 364 -0.24 62.81 -11.01
CA SER A 364 0.85 63.52 -11.71
C SER A 364 0.40 64.35 -12.92
N SER A 365 -0.90 64.52 -13.15
CA SER A 365 -1.47 65.39 -14.20
C SER A 365 -2.19 66.61 -13.65
#